data_AF-A0A833YYU2-F1
#
_entry.id   AF-A0A833YYU2-F1
#
_cell.length_a   1.000
_cell.length_b   1.000
_cell.length_c   1.000
_cell.angle_alpha   90.00
_cell.angle_beta   90.00
_cell.angle_gamma   90.00
#
_symmetry.space_group_name_H-M   'P 1'
#
loop_
_entity.id
_entity.type
_entity.pdbx_description
1 polymer ?
#
loop_
_entity_poly.entity_id
_entity_poly.type
_entity_poly.pdbx_seq_one_letter_code
_entity_poly.pdbx_strand_id
1 'polypeptide(L)'
;MCDLLAPLLVILDDEALAFSCFTELMKRMNQNFPHGGAMDTHFANMRSLIQILDSELFELMHQNGDYTHFYFCYRWFLLDFKRELVYDDVFSVWETIWAARHVSSAHYVLFIALALVEVYRDIILENNMDFTDIIKFFNEMAERHNTKQVLKLARDLVYKVQTLIENK
;
A
#
# COMPACT_ATOMS: atom_id res chain seq x y z
N MET A 1 7.93 8.01 12.84
CA MET A 1 6.65 8.65 13.24
C MET A 1 6.53 10.08 12.73
N CYS A 2 7.62 10.87 12.69
CA CYS A 2 7.59 12.24 12.12
C CYS A 2 7.00 12.30 10.69
N ASP A 3 7.28 11.30 9.85
CA ASP A 3 6.69 11.18 8.51
C ASP A 3 5.15 11.17 8.51
N LEU A 4 4.52 10.58 9.53
CA LEU A 4 3.07 10.54 9.67
C LEU A 4 2.50 11.83 10.26
N LEU A 5 3.28 12.54 11.10
CA LEU A 5 2.85 13.81 11.70
C LEU A 5 3.00 14.99 10.73
N ALA A 6 4.03 14.99 9.89
CA ALA A 6 4.37 16.13 9.03
C ALA A 6 3.22 16.57 8.09
N PRO A 7 2.50 15.67 7.38
CA PRO A 7 1.36 16.06 6.56
C PRO A 7 0.24 16.72 7.36
N LEU A 8 -0.01 16.23 8.59
CA LEU A 8 -1.06 16.77 9.47
C LEU A 8 -0.72 18.19 9.94
N LEU A 9 0.53 18.44 10.32
CA LEU A 9 0.99 19.79 10.68
C LEU A 9 0.85 20.75 9.50
N VAL A 10 1.19 20.31 8.30
CA VAL A 10 1.13 21.14 7.09
C VAL A 10 -0.30 21.52 6.72
N ILE A 11 -1.26 20.60 6.82
CA ILE A 11 -2.64 20.86 6.40
C ILE A 11 -3.48 21.56 7.48
N LEU A 12 -3.21 21.29 8.76
CA LEU A 12 -4.00 21.84 9.86
C LEU A 12 -3.48 23.18 10.37
N ASP A 13 -2.18 23.46 10.23
CA ASP A 13 -1.52 24.70 10.68
C ASP A 13 -1.84 25.10 12.14
N ASP A 14 -2.17 24.10 12.97
CA ASP A 14 -2.50 24.26 14.39
C ASP A 14 -1.95 23.04 15.16
N GLU A 15 -1.11 23.32 16.15
CA GLU A 15 -0.41 22.28 16.91
C GLU A 15 -1.38 21.37 17.68
N ALA A 16 -2.41 21.93 18.31
CA ALA A 16 -3.34 21.18 19.13
C ALA A 16 -4.24 20.28 18.27
N LEU A 17 -4.72 20.78 17.12
CA LEU A 17 -5.47 20.00 16.14
C LEU A 17 -4.58 18.91 15.52
N ALA A 18 -3.36 19.25 15.10
CA ALA A 18 -2.43 18.27 14.54
C ALA A 18 -2.10 17.16 15.53
N PHE A 19 -1.84 17.49 16.79
CA PHE A 19 -1.62 16.51 17.86
C PHE A 19 -2.84 15.61 18.08
N SER A 20 -4.05 16.18 18.09
CA SER A 20 -5.29 15.44 18.28
C SER A 20 -5.53 14.44 17.14
N CYS A 21 -5.42 14.91 15.88
CA CYS A 21 -5.53 14.05 14.70
C CYS A 21 -4.43 12.99 14.64
N PHE A 22 -3.20 13.35 14.99
CA PHE A 22 -2.08 12.42 15.00
C PHE A 22 -2.27 11.30 16.03
N THR A 23 -2.85 11.60 17.18
CA THR A 23 -3.16 10.59 18.20
C THR A 23 -4.14 9.55 17.68
N GLU A 24 -5.19 9.96 16.97
CA GLU A 24 -6.14 9.03 16.34
C GLU A 24 -5.51 8.23 15.19
N LEU A 25 -4.67 8.88 14.37
CA LEU A 25 -3.91 8.21 13.32
C LEU A 25 -3.02 7.10 13.92
N MET A 26 -2.32 7.41 15.02
CA MET A 26 -1.45 6.45 15.69
C MET A 26 -2.21 5.28 16.32
N LYS A 27 -3.43 5.48 16.84
CA LYS A 27 -4.26 4.35 17.32
C LYS A 27 -4.54 3.33 16.21
N ARG A 28 -4.76 3.79 14.97
CA ARG A 28 -4.92 2.92 13.80
C ARG A 28 -3.59 2.27 13.39
N MET A 29 -2.53 3.06 13.32
CA MET A 29 -1.23 2.63 12.80
C MET A 29 -0.40 1.80 13.79
N ASN A 30 -0.74 1.80 15.09
CA ASN A 30 0.07 1.19 16.15
C ASN A 30 0.43 -0.28 15.87
N GLN A 31 -0.50 -1.03 15.26
CA GLN A 31 -0.29 -2.44 14.97
C GLN A 31 0.77 -2.70 13.87
N ASN A 32 1.13 -1.69 13.08
CA ASN A 32 2.13 -1.80 12.01
C ASN A 32 3.57 -1.63 12.53
N PHE A 33 3.76 -1.18 13.77
CA PHE A 33 5.07 -1.02 14.40
C PHE A 33 5.57 -2.34 15.03
N PRO A 34 6.86 -2.49 15.38
CA PRO A 34 7.49 -3.77 15.73
C PRO A 34 6.84 -4.61 16.85
N HIS A 35 5.88 -4.07 17.59
CA HIS A 35 5.18 -4.74 18.69
C HIS A 35 3.72 -5.11 18.35
N GLY A 36 3.26 -4.82 17.13
CA GLY A 36 1.85 -4.89 16.74
C GLY A 36 1.45 -6.07 15.84
N GLY A 37 2.41 -6.76 15.21
CA GLY A 37 2.15 -7.99 14.44
C GLY A 37 1.31 -7.85 13.15
N ALA A 38 0.74 -6.68 12.83
CA ALA A 38 -0.08 -6.53 11.63
C ALA A 38 0.72 -6.63 10.33
N MET A 39 2.01 -6.32 10.37
CA MET A 39 2.86 -6.33 9.18
C MET A 39 2.96 -7.74 8.55
N ASP A 40 3.14 -8.78 9.37
CA ASP A 40 3.19 -10.16 8.88
C ASP A 40 1.86 -10.57 8.22
N THR A 41 0.75 -10.10 8.79
CA THR A 41 -0.59 -10.30 8.21
C THR A 41 -0.74 -9.57 6.88
N HIS A 42 -0.24 -8.34 6.76
CA HIS A 42 -0.26 -7.60 5.50
C HIS A 42 0.52 -8.33 4.41
N PHE A 43 1.71 -8.86 4.73
CA PHE A 43 2.52 -9.61 3.78
C PHE A 43 1.88 -10.93 3.36
N ALA A 44 1.33 -11.69 4.30
CA ALA A 44 0.59 -12.90 4.00
C ALA A 44 -0.61 -12.62 3.08
N ASN A 45 -1.37 -11.55 3.35
CA ASN A 45 -2.52 -11.18 2.53
C ASN A 45 -2.12 -10.64 1.15
N MET A 46 -1.05 -9.83 1.04
CA MET A 46 -0.51 -9.38 -0.24
C MET A 46 -0.14 -10.55 -1.14
N ARG A 47 0.55 -11.53 -0.55
CA ARG A 47 0.88 -12.77 -1.25
C ARG A 47 -0.34 -13.47 -1.81
N SER A 48 -1.35 -13.71 -0.97
CA SER A 48 -2.57 -14.39 -1.38
C SER A 48 -3.31 -13.61 -2.46
N LEU A 49 -3.36 -12.28 -2.36
CA LEU A 49 -3.99 -11.44 -3.37
C LEU A 49 -3.28 -11.53 -4.72
N ILE A 50 -1.95 -11.42 -4.74
CA ILE A 50 -1.17 -11.53 -5.99
C ILE A 50 -1.31 -12.94 -6.58
N GLN A 51 -1.21 -13.99 -5.77
CA GLN A 51 -1.39 -15.37 -6.22
C GLN A 51 -2.75 -15.61 -6.90
N ILE A 52 -3.81 -15.01 -6.35
CA ILE A 52 -5.18 -15.17 -6.87
C ILE A 52 -5.41 -14.31 -8.13
N LEU A 53 -4.87 -13.09 -8.15
CA LEU A 53 -5.22 -12.07 -9.14
C LEU A 53 -4.25 -12.02 -10.32
N ASP A 54 -3.00 -12.44 -10.12
CA ASP A 54 -1.92 -12.43 -11.11
C ASP A 54 -0.88 -13.53 -10.82
N SER A 55 -1.18 -14.74 -11.29
CA SER A 55 -0.30 -15.89 -11.10
C SER A 55 1.04 -15.75 -11.80
N GLU A 56 1.11 -15.04 -12.93
CA GLU A 56 2.37 -14.86 -13.67
C GLU A 56 3.37 -14.02 -12.87
N LEU A 57 2.91 -12.89 -12.32
CA LEU A 57 3.73 -12.05 -11.45
C LEU A 57 4.11 -12.78 -10.16
N PHE A 58 3.19 -13.57 -9.60
CA PHE A 58 3.47 -14.43 -8.45
C PHE A 58 4.62 -15.40 -8.73
N GLU A 59 4.59 -16.09 -9.88
CA GLU A 59 5.62 -17.04 -10.29
C GLU A 59 6.97 -16.35 -10.53
N LEU A 60 6.99 -15.19 -11.19
CA LEU A 60 8.22 -14.39 -11.35
C LEU A 60 8.84 -14.07 -9.99
N MET A 61 8.02 -13.56 -9.05
CA MET A 61 8.45 -13.27 -7.69
C MET A 61 8.84 -14.53 -6.91
N HIS A 62 8.42 -15.72 -7.31
CA HIS A 62 8.82 -16.97 -6.64
C HIS A 62 10.14 -17.54 -7.19
N GLN A 63 10.39 -17.40 -8.49
CA GLN A 63 11.54 -17.99 -9.17
C GLN A 63 12.89 -17.37 -8.76
N ASN A 64 12.90 -16.10 -8.35
CA ASN A 64 14.13 -15.35 -8.11
C ASN A 64 14.62 -15.34 -6.63
N GLY A 65 14.00 -16.08 -5.69
CA GLY A 65 14.49 -16.20 -4.30
C GLY A 65 13.41 -16.42 -3.23
N ASP A 66 13.82 -16.36 -1.95
CA ASP A 66 12.91 -16.49 -0.79
C ASP A 66 12.13 -15.18 -0.53
N TYR A 67 11.36 -14.74 -1.52
CA TYR A 67 10.53 -13.52 -1.47
C TYR A 67 9.17 -13.75 -0.82
N THR A 68 9.15 -14.71 0.09
CA THR A 68 7.97 -15.16 0.81
C THR A 68 7.31 -14.07 1.68
N HIS A 69 7.97 -12.93 1.85
CA HIS A 69 7.55 -11.93 2.83
C HIS A 69 7.22 -10.55 2.25
N PHE A 70 7.24 -10.34 0.92
CA PHE A 70 6.79 -9.07 0.30
C PHE A 70 7.39 -7.79 0.93
N TYR A 71 8.61 -7.88 1.47
CA TYR A 71 9.21 -6.79 2.26
C TYR A 71 9.38 -5.47 1.49
N PHE A 72 9.34 -5.46 0.15
CA PHE A 72 9.38 -4.24 -0.65
C PHE A 72 8.25 -3.26 -0.29
N CYS A 73 7.08 -3.76 0.16
CA CYS A 73 5.97 -2.93 0.60
C CYS A 73 5.96 -2.62 2.11
N TYR A 74 7.00 -3.01 2.86
CA TYR A 74 7.10 -2.71 4.31
C TYR A 74 6.95 -1.21 4.59
N ARG A 75 7.68 -0.37 3.84
CA ARG A 75 7.63 1.09 4.00
C ARG A 75 6.25 1.66 3.68
N TRP A 76 5.56 1.06 2.72
CA TRP A 76 4.23 1.48 2.30
C TRP A 76 3.22 1.31 3.43
N PHE A 77 3.18 0.13 4.07
CA PHE A 77 2.25 -0.13 5.18
C PHE A 77 2.67 0.54 6.48
N LEU A 78 3.97 0.71 6.72
CA LEU A 78 4.44 1.39 7.93
C LEU A 78 4.06 2.87 7.94
N LEU A 79 4.04 3.50 6.77
CA LEU A 79 3.90 4.96 6.64
C LEU A 79 2.67 5.39 5.83
N ASP A 80 1.75 4.46 5.53
CA ASP A 80 0.63 4.67 4.62
C ASP A 80 1.03 5.44 3.36
N PHE A 81 2.02 4.88 2.67
CA PHE A 81 2.56 5.38 1.39
C PHE A 81 3.17 6.77 1.43
N LYS A 82 3.34 7.39 2.61
CA LYS A 82 3.87 8.76 2.73
C LYS A 82 5.18 8.99 1.99
N ARG A 83 6.08 8.02 1.99
CA ARG A 83 7.40 8.11 1.34
C ARG A 83 7.33 7.87 -0.17
N GLU A 84 6.19 7.47 -0.70
CA GLU A 84 5.98 7.23 -2.12
C GLU A 84 5.25 8.41 -2.79
N LEU A 85 4.68 9.34 -2.02
CA LEU A 85 3.71 10.30 -2.54
C LEU A 85 4.02 11.73 -2.07
N VAL A 86 3.74 12.68 -2.97
CA VAL A 86 3.68 14.12 -2.64
C VAL A 86 2.46 14.42 -1.76
N TYR A 87 2.46 15.55 -1.03
CA TYR A 87 1.43 15.81 -0.01
C TYR A 87 -0.02 15.74 -0.52
N ASP A 88 -0.33 16.36 -1.66
CA ASP A 88 -1.69 16.33 -2.22
C ASP A 88 -2.20 14.90 -2.45
N ASP A 89 -1.29 14.02 -2.88
CA ASP A 89 -1.55 12.61 -3.10
C ASP A 89 -1.64 11.81 -1.80
N VAL A 90 -0.81 12.15 -0.80
CA VAL A 90 -0.88 11.57 0.56
C VAL A 90 -2.25 11.83 1.17
N PHE A 91 -2.75 13.07 1.09
CA PHE A 91 -4.07 13.42 1.61
C PHE A 91 -5.16 12.60 0.92
N SER A 92 -5.15 12.57 -0.42
CA SER A 92 -6.11 11.79 -1.21
C SER A 92 -6.11 10.30 -0.85
N VAL A 93 -4.92 9.71 -0.67
CA VAL A 93 -4.77 8.30 -0.29
C VAL A 93 -5.25 8.05 1.13
N TRP A 94 -4.91 8.92 2.09
CA TRP A 94 -5.30 8.78 3.49
C TRP A 94 -6.81 8.91 3.67
N GLU A 95 -7.42 9.93 3.07
CA GLU A 95 -8.88 10.10 3.07
C GLU A 95 -9.58 8.87 2.49
N THR A 96 -9.04 8.31 1.40
CA THR A 96 -9.56 7.08 0.79
C THR A 96 -9.45 5.89 1.74
N ILE A 97 -8.29 5.67 2.38
CA ILE A 97 -8.08 4.57 3.33
C ILE A 97 -9.05 4.68 4.51
N TRP A 98 -9.20 5.89 5.07
CA TRP A 98 -10.06 6.13 6.23
C TRP A 98 -11.54 5.91 5.89
N ALA A 99 -12.00 6.42 4.73
CA ALA A 99 -13.37 6.22 4.27
C ALA A 99 -13.64 4.75 3.91
N ALA A 100 -12.70 4.08 3.24
CA ALA A 100 -12.87 2.70 2.76
C ALA A 100 -13.18 1.70 3.89
N ARG A 101 -12.67 1.94 5.10
CA ARG A 101 -12.98 1.13 6.28
C ARG A 101 -14.49 1.00 6.56
N HIS A 102 -15.27 2.01 6.18
CA HIS A 102 -16.71 2.08 6.44
C HIS A 102 -17.57 1.74 5.22
N VAL A 103 -16.97 1.69 4.03
CA VAL A 103 -17.72 1.59 2.76
C VAL A 103 -17.39 0.31 1.98
N SER A 104 -16.16 -0.20 2.10
CA SER A 104 -15.72 -1.34 1.28
C SER A 104 -14.88 -2.36 2.05
N SER A 105 -13.76 -1.95 2.67
CA SER A 105 -12.83 -2.85 3.34
C SER A 105 -11.95 -2.15 4.37
N ALA A 106 -11.80 -2.75 5.55
CA ALA A 106 -10.83 -2.33 6.55
C ALA A 106 -9.37 -2.58 6.12
N HIS A 107 -9.15 -3.36 5.07
CA HIS A 107 -7.82 -3.71 4.54
C HIS A 107 -7.53 -3.04 3.20
N TYR A 108 -8.15 -1.89 2.91
CA TYR A 108 -8.02 -1.18 1.63
C TYR A 108 -6.58 -0.83 1.26
N VAL A 109 -5.69 -0.66 2.25
CA VAL A 109 -4.24 -0.44 2.05
C VAL A 109 -3.59 -1.53 1.20
N LEU A 110 -4.06 -2.78 1.29
CA LEU A 110 -3.54 -3.90 0.49
C LEU A 110 -3.86 -3.71 -1.00
N PHE A 111 -5.04 -3.17 -1.32
CA PHE A 111 -5.45 -2.94 -2.69
C PHE A 111 -4.73 -1.75 -3.31
N ILE A 112 -4.34 -0.75 -2.52
CA ILE A 112 -3.47 0.34 -2.98
C ILE A 112 -2.07 -0.20 -3.28
N ALA A 113 -1.50 -1.02 -2.39
CA ALA A 113 -0.21 -1.66 -2.62
C ALA A 113 -0.23 -2.57 -3.86
N LEU A 114 -1.29 -3.36 -4.02
CA LEU A 114 -1.48 -4.20 -5.21
C LEU A 114 -1.63 -3.37 -6.48
N ALA A 115 -2.39 -2.28 -6.44
CA ALA A 115 -2.54 -1.39 -7.58
C ALA A 115 -1.21 -0.74 -8.00
N LEU A 116 -0.34 -0.37 -7.05
CA LEU A 116 1.00 0.12 -7.38
C LEU A 116 1.82 -0.92 -8.14
N VAL A 117 1.76 -2.18 -7.70
CA VAL A 117 2.44 -3.28 -8.38
C VAL A 117 1.84 -3.51 -9.77
N GLU A 118 0.51 -3.54 -9.88
CA GLU A 118 -0.22 -3.76 -11.13
C GLU A 118 0.05 -2.64 -12.17
N VAL A 119 0.17 -1.38 -11.75
CA VAL A 119 0.50 -0.25 -12.64
C VAL A 119 1.84 -0.45 -13.35
N TYR A 120 2.79 -1.12 -12.72
CA TYR A 120 4.13 -1.36 -13.27
C TYR A 120 4.36 -2.82 -13.62
N ARG A 121 3.30 -3.64 -13.66
CA ARG A 121 3.35 -5.08 -13.93
C ARG A 121 4.18 -5.41 -15.16
N ASP A 122 3.86 -4.77 -16.28
CA ASP A 122 4.52 -5.07 -17.56
C ASP A 122 6.02 -4.74 -17.51
N ILE A 123 6.40 -3.64 -16.86
CA ILE A 123 7.81 -3.26 -16.66
C ILE A 123 8.53 -4.31 -15.82
N ILE A 124 7.90 -4.77 -14.74
CA ILE A 124 8.48 -5.80 -13.84
C ILE A 124 8.71 -7.10 -14.60
N LEU A 125 7.72 -7.56 -15.37
CA LEU A 125 7.77 -8.80 -16.14
C LEU A 125 8.75 -8.73 -17.30
N GLU A 126 8.69 -7.67 -18.13
CA GLU A 126 9.55 -7.52 -19.32
C GLU A 126 11.03 -7.43 -18.97
N ASN A 127 11.36 -6.85 -17.81
CA ASN A 127 12.73 -6.74 -17.32
C ASN A 127 13.15 -7.93 -16.45
N ASN A 128 12.26 -8.91 -16.22
CA ASN A 128 12.49 -10.05 -15.34
C ASN A 128 13.05 -9.63 -13.97
N MET A 129 12.48 -8.57 -13.40
CA MET A 129 13.02 -7.93 -12.20
C MET A 129 13.04 -8.91 -11.03
N ASP A 130 14.19 -9.01 -10.37
CA ASP A 130 14.25 -9.66 -9.06
C ASP A 130 13.72 -8.69 -7.97
N PHE A 131 13.66 -9.16 -6.73
CA PHE A 131 13.17 -8.34 -5.63
C PHE A 131 14.03 -7.13 -5.31
N THR A 132 15.35 -7.23 -5.49
CA THR A 132 16.26 -6.10 -5.29
C THR A 132 15.97 -5.04 -6.34
N ASP A 133 15.73 -5.46 -7.58
CA ASP A 133 15.32 -4.58 -8.67
C ASP A 133 13.97 -3.94 -8.38
N ILE A 134 12.98 -4.69 -7.89
CA ILE A 134 11.67 -4.16 -7.51
C ILE A 134 11.80 -3.09 -6.41
N ILE A 135 12.57 -3.36 -5.35
CA ILE A 135 12.82 -2.38 -4.28
C ILE A 135 13.47 -1.12 -4.86
N LYS A 136 14.51 -1.30 -5.68
CA LYS A 136 15.23 -0.18 -6.28
C LYS A 136 14.31 0.63 -7.18
N PHE A 137 13.54 -0.03 -8.03
CA PHE A 137 12.57 0.59 -8.94
C PHE A 137 11.56 1.44 -8.17
N PHE A 138 10.90 0.89 -7.15
CA PHE A 138 9.90 1.65 -6.38
C PHE A 138 10.53 2.79 -5.57
N ASN A 139 11.76 2.61 -5.06
CA ASN A 139 12.50 3.71 -4.42
C ASN A 139 12.81 4.85 -5.39
N GLU A 140 13.15 4.55 -6.64
CA GLU A 140 13.41 5.53 -7.70
C GLU A 140 12.12 6.19 -8.22
N MET A 141 10.99 5.52 -8.08
CA MET A 141 9.65 6.00 -8.45
C MET A 141 8.93 6.78 -7.35
N ALA A 142 9.51 6.86 -6.16
CA ALA A 142 8.96 7.65 -5.06
C ALA A 142 8.62 9.08 -5.54
N GLU A 143 7.41 9.52 -5.18
CA GLU A 143 6.80 10.81 -5.53
C GLU A 143 6.49 10.99 -7.03
N ARG A 144 6.60 9.94 -7.85
CA ARG A 144 6.35 9.97 -9.31
C ARG A 144 5.16 9.11 -9.76
N HIS A 145 4.45 8.49 -8.82
CA HIS A 145 3.29 7.66 -9.11
C HIS A 145 2.09 8.51 -9.57
N ASN A 146 1.34 8.01 -10.56
CA ASN A 146 0.04 8.58 -10.89
C ASN A 146 -1.01 8.11 -9.87
N THR A 147 -1.13 8.83 -8.76
CA THR A 147 -1.98 8.45 -7.63
C THR A 147 -3.46 8.30 -8.01
N LYS A 148 -3.97 9.12 -8.93
CA LYS A 148 -5.36 9.00 -9.43
C LYS A 148 -5.60 7.66 -10.13
N GLN A 149 -4.65 7.23 -10.95
CA GLN A 149 -4.71 5.92 -11.61
C GLN A 149 -4.62 4.79 -10.59
N VAL A 150 -3.70 4.89 -9.63
CA VAL A 150 -3.52 3.89 -8.56
C VAL A 150 -4.81 3.73 -7.74
N LEU A 151 -5.43 4.83 -7.30
CA LEU A 151 -6.66 4.78 -6.50
C LEU A 151 -7.85 4.22 -7.30
N LYS A 152 -7.94 4.54 -8.60
CA LYS A 152 -8.96 3.96 -9.49
C LYS A 152 -8.76 2.45 -9.60
N LEU A 153 -7.53 2.01 -9.86
CA LEU A 153 -7.21 0.59 -10.01
C LEU A 153 -7.40 -0.20 -8.71
N ALA A 154 -7.02 0.39 -7.57
CA ALA A 154 -7.26 -0.21 -6.26
C ALA A 154 -8.75 -0.52 -6.02
N ARG A 155 -9.63 0.40 -6.41
CA ARG A 155 -11.08 0.20 -6.34
C ARG A 155 -11.53 -0.93 -7.28
N ASP A 156 -11.03 -0.95 -8.51
CA ASP A 156 -11.38 -1.97 -9.50
C ASP A 156 -10.91 -3.38 -9.03
N LEU A 157 -9.75 -3.46 -8.37
CA LEU A 157 -9.24 -4.70 -7.75
C LEU A 157 -10.13 -5.17 -6.58
N VAL A 158 -10.67 -4.27 -5.76
CA VAL A 158 -11.65 -4.63 -4.73
C VAL A 158 -12.88 -5.27 -5.35
N TYR A 159 -13.45 -4.65 -6.39
CA TYR A 159 -14.61 -5.20 -7.10
C TYR A 159 -14.31 -6.56 -7.74
N LYS A 160 -13.12 -6.72 -8.33
CA LYS A 160 -12.67 -8.00 -8.91
C LYS A 160 -12.66 -9.10 -7.85
N VAL A 161 -12.12 -8.84 -6.66
CA VAL A 161 -12.11 -9.82 -5.55
C VAL A 161 -13.51 -10.13 -5.04
N GLN A 162 -14.36 -9.12 -4.87
CA GLN A 162 -15.76 -9.33 -4.44
C GLN A 162 -16.51 -10.23 -5.43
N THR A 163 -16.37 -9.96 -6.73
CA THR A 163 -16.97 -10.77 -7.81
C THR A 163 -16.47 -12.22 -7.78
N LEU A 164 -15.18 -12.45 -7.49
CA LEU A 164 -14.62 -13.80 -7.37
C LEU A 164 -15.16 -14.57 -6.15
N ILE A 165 -15.51 -13.87 -5.07
CA ILE A 165 -16.11 -14.48 -3.87
C ILE A 165 -17.58 -14.81 -4.12
N GLU A 166 -18.33 -13.94 -4.79
CA GLU A 166 -19.75 -14.15 -5.10
C GLU A 166 -20.00 -15.28 -6.11
N ASN A 167 -19.02 -15.57 -6.98
CA ASN A 167 -19.11 -16.63 -7.98
C ASN A 167 -18.61 -18.00 -7.48
N LYS A 168 -18.36 -18.16 -6.17
CA LYS A 168 -18.04 -19.44 -5.51
C LYS A 168 -19.23 -19.94 -4.70
#